data_AF-A0A2K6G622-F1
#
_entry.id   AF-A0A2K6G622-F1
#
_cell.length_a   1.000
_cell.length_b   1.000
_cell.length_c   1.000
_cell.angle_alpha   90.00
_cell.angle_beta   90.00
_cell.angle_gamma   90.00
#
_symmetry.space_group_name_H-M   'P 1'
#
loop_
_entity.id
_entity.type
_entity.pdbx_description
1 polymer ?
#
loop_
_entity_poly.entity_id
_entity_poly.type
_entity_poly.pdbx_seq_one_letter_code
_entity_poly.pdbx_strand_id
1 'polypeptide(L)'
;MDLVLNVADYYFFTPYIYPATWPEDDIFRQTISLLIVTNIGAYILYFFCATLSYYFVYDHALMKHPQFLNNQVSREIKFTVQALPWMSIPTVALFLLELRGYSKLYDDIGEFPSGWFQLIVSVISFLFFTDMLIYWIHRGLHHRLVYKHIHKPHHIWKIPTPFASHAFHPVDGFLQSLPYHIYPFIFPLHKVVYLGLYILVNIWTISIHDGDFRKEKMVPGKFLWISLEVVHIPCPHSFRQNSVIWPT
;
A
#
# COMPACT_ATOMS: atom_id res chain seq x y z
N MET A 1 7.70 6.40 12.38
CA MET A 1 7.35 5.20 13.16
C MET A 1 7.72 5.32 14.62
N ASP A 2 8.70 6.16 14.97
CA ASP A 2 9.02 6.56 16.35
C ASP A 2 7.78 7.01 17.14
N LEU A 3 6.94 7.89 16.58
CA LEU A 3 5.72 8.35 17.24
C LEU A 3 4.79 7.19 17.63
N VAL A 4 4.59 6.24 16.72
CA VAL A 4 3.70 5.09 16.95
C VAL A 4 4.33 4.11 17.94
N LEU A 5 5.63 3.83 17.79
CA LEU A 5 6.34 2.91 18.66
C LEU A 5 6.44 3.44 20.10
N ASN A 6 6.76 4.72 20.28
CA ASN A 6 6.84 5.35 21.60
C ASN A 6 5.50 5.30 22.33
N VAL A 7 4.39 5.54 21.62
CA VAL A 7 3.04 5.39 22.19
C VAL A 7 2.77 3.94 22.57
N ALA A 8 3.12 2.98 21.72
CA ALA A 8 2.94 1.56 22.00
C ALA A 8 3.80 1.08 23.18
N ASP A 9 5.05 1.54 23.28
CA ASP A 9 5.94 1.24 24.39
C ASP A 9 5.40 1.83 25.70
N TYR A 10 5.05 3.12 25.71
CA TYR A 10 4.55 3.80 26.91
C TYR A 10 3.25 3.19 27.45
N TYR A 11 2.27 2.94 26.59
CA TYR A 11 0.95 2.47 27.05
C TYR A 11 0.80 0.96 27.15
N PHE A 12 1.63 0.18 26.45
CA PHE A 12 1.40 -1.27 26.32
C PHE A 12 2.65 -2.13 26.54
N PHE A 13 3.71 -1.93 25.75
CA PHE A 13 4.82 -2.88 25.80
C PHE A 13 5.66 -2.77 27.07
N THR A 14 6.03 -1.55 27.51
CA THR A 14 6.84 -1.36 28.73
C THR A 14 6.10 -1.80 30.00
N PRO A 15 4.81 -1.48 30.20
CA PRO A 15 4.11 -1.86 31.43
C PRO A 15 3.70 -3.33 31.50
N TYR A 16 3.44 -3.99 30.37
CA TYR A 16 2.77 -5.30 30.36
C TYR A 16 3.51 -6.43 29.64
N ILE A 17 4.42 -6.13 28.72
CA ILE A 17 5.01 -7.16 27.84
C ILE A 17 6.50 -7.37 28.11
N TYR A 18 7.29 -6.30 28.13
CA TYR A 18 8.73 -6.38 28.33
C TYR A 18 9.12 -6.17 29.79
N PRO A 19 10.16 -6.86 30.30
CA PRO A 19 10.68 -6.60 31.63
C PRO A 19 11.34 -5.23 31.68
N ALA A 20 11.31 -4.58 32.85
CA ALA A 20 11.95 -3.28 33.08
C ALA A 20 13.47 -3.26 32.82
N THR A 21 14.11 -4.44 32.74
CA THR A 21 15.53 -4.61 32.42
C THR A 21 15.84 -4.59 30.93
N TRP A 22 14.85 -4.61 30.03
CA TRP A 22 15.06 -4.58 28.58
C TRP A 22 14.79 -3.17 28.02
N PRO A 23 15.82 -2.38 27.67
CA PRO A 23 15.66 -0.98 27.28
C PRO A 23 14.85 -0.77 26.00
N GLU A 24 14.11 0.35 25.91
CA GLU A 24 13.30 0.76 24.75
C GLU A 24 14.12 1.03 23.48
N ASP A 25 15.40 1.40 23.63
CA ASP A 25 16.33 1.70 22.54
C ASP A 25 17.12 0.48 22.03
N ASP A 26 16.90 -0.69 22.65
CA ASP A 26 17.48 -1.95 22.22
C ASP A 26 16.94 -2.37 20.84
N ILE A 27 17.85 -2.73 19.94
CA ILE A 27 17.52 -3.01 18.53
C ILE A 27 16.61 -4.23 18.37
N PHE A 28 16.76 -5.25 19.21
CA PHE A 28 15.93 -6.46 19.13
C PHE A 28 14.53 -6.17 19.63
N ARG A 29 14.40 -5.43 20.74
CA ARG A 29 13.11 -4.96 21.25
C ARG A 29 12.38 -4.12 20.20
N GLN A 30 13.06 -3.10 19.64
CA GLN A 30 12.48 -2.24 18.61
C GLN A 30 12.03 -3.05 17.39
N THR A 31 12.84 -4.01 16.94
CA THR A 31 12.50 -4.86 15.79
C THR A 31 11.25 -5.71 16.06
N ILE A 32 11.16 -6.35 17.23
CA ILE A 32 10.02 -7.19 17.61
C ILE A 32 8.76 -6.33 17.76
N SER A 33 8.84 -5.20 18.47
CA SER A 33 7.73 -4.27 18.64
C SER A 33 7.25 -3.72 17.30
N LEU A 34 8.16 -3.32 16.41
CA LEU A 34 7.81 -2.83 15.07
C LEU A 34 7.13 -3.91 14.23
N LEU A 35 7.58 -5.17 14.27
CA LEU A 35 6.91 -6.29 13.60
C LEU A 35 5.47 -6.44 14.11
N ILE A 36 5.27 -6.41 15.42
CA ILE A 36 3.95 -6.56 16.04
C ILE A 36 3.04 -5.39 15.63
N VAL A 37 3.49 -4.15 15.86
CA VAL A 37 2.73 -2.93 15.58
C VAL A 37 2.41 -2.79 14.09
N THR A 38 3.38 -3.06 13.21
CA THR A 38 3.18 -2.95 11.76
C THR A 38 2.16 -3.96 11.27
N ASN A 39 2.23 -5.22 11.71
CA ASN A 39 1.27 -6.24 11.28
C ASN A 39 -0.13 -5.98 11.84
N ILE A 40 -0.25 -5.67 13.13
CA ILE A 40 -1.55 -5.35 13.74
C ILE A 40 -2.16 -4.12 13.07
N GLY A 41 -1.38 -3.05 12.89
CA GLY A 41 -1.81 -1.84 12.22
C GLY A 41 -2.25 -2.09 10.78
N ALA A 42 -1.48 -2.88 10.02
CA ALA A 42 -1.83 -3.27 8.66
C ALA A 42 -3.14 -4.06 8.61
N TYR A 43 -3.34 -5.03 9.50
CA TYR A 43 -4.58 -5.80 9.56
C TYR A 43 -5.78 -4.94 9.96
N ILE A 44 -5.64 -4.06 10.96
CA ILE A 44 -6.72 -3.16 11.37
C ILE A 44 -7.11 -2.27 10.20
N LEU A 45 -6.13 -1.61 9.56
CA LEU A 45 -6.39 -0.70 8.46
C LEU A 45 -7.01 -1.43 7.27
N TYR A 46 -6.44 -2.59 6.89
CA TYR A 46 -6.96 -3.43 5.82
C TYR A 46 -8.41 -3.87 6.08
N PHE A 47 -8.69 -4.53 7.20
CA PHE A 47 -10.03 -5.05 7.47
C PHE A 47 -11.03 -3.91 7.64
N PHE A 48 -10.68 -2.85 8.37
CA PHE A 48 -11.58 -1.72 8.57
C PHE A 48 -11.94 -1.04 7.24
N CYS A 49 -10.94 -0.61 6.46
CA CYS A 49 -11.19 0.13 5.23
C CYS A 49 -11.75 -0.75 4.11
N ALA A 50 -11.27 -2.00 3.95
CA ALA A 50 -11.80 -2.91 2.94
C ALA A 50 -13.24 -3.32 3.25
N THR A 51 -13.60 -3.55 4.53
CA THR A 51 -14.98 -3.83 4.91
C THR A 51 -15.89 -2.62 4.67
N LEU A 52 -15.47 -1.40 5.03
CA LEU A 52 -16.24 -0.20 4.73
C LEU A 52 -16.46 -0.02 3.22
N SER A 53 -15.39 -0.12 2.42
CA SER A 53 -15.50 -0.03 0.97
C SER A 53 -16.40 -1.15 0.40
N TYR A 54 -16.27 -2.39 0.89
CA TYR A 54 -17.09 -3.51 0.44
C TYR A 54 -18.58 -3.29 0.68
N TYR A 55 -18.98 -2.77 1.83
CA TYR A 55 -20.41 -2.58 2.13
C TYR A 55 -21.01 -1.28 1.59
N PHE A 56 -20.23 -0.20 1.56
CA PHE A 56 -20.76 1.14 1.25
C PHE A 56 -20.43 1.64 -0.16
N VAL A 57 -19.39 1.12 -0.80
CA VAL A 57 -18.87 1.63 -2.08
C VAL A 57 -18.97 0.56 -3.19
N TYR A 58 -18.52 -0.66 -2.91
CA TYR A 58 -18.41 -1.74 -3.91
C TYR A 58 -19.73 -2.12 -4.59
N ASP A 59 -19.68 -2.29 -5.92
CA ASP A 59 -20.82 -2.79 -6.69
C ASP A 59 -20.97 -4.30 -6.58
N HIS A 60 -21.88 -4.75 -5.72
CA HIS A 60 -22.18 -6.18 -5.59
C HIS A 60 -22.74 -6.83 -6.86
N ALA A 61 -23.22 -6.06 -7.86
CA ALA A 61 -23.62 -6.60 -9.16
C ALA A 61 -22.42 -7.19 -9.93
N LEU A 62 -21.20 -6.70 -9.70
CA LEU A 62 -19.97 -7.21 -10.33
C LEU A 62 -19.70 -8.67 -9.97
N MET A 63 -20.20 -9.15 -8.82
CA MET A 63 -20.04 -10.55 -8.40
C MET A 63 -20.79 -11.55 -9.29
N LYS A 64 -21.72 -11.07 -10.12
CA LYS A 64 -22.43 -11.89 -11.13
C LYS A 64 -21.65 -12.05 -12.43
N HIS A 65 -20.54 -11.33 -12.59
CA HIS A 65 -19.75 -11.36 -13.82
C HIS A 65 -19.14 -12.75 -14.03
N PRO A 66 -19.09 -13.30 -15.26
CA PRO A 66 -18.58 -14.65 -15.52
C PRO A 66 -17.11 -14.89 -15.12
N GLN A 67 -16.34 -13.81 -14.96
CA GLN A 67 -14.94 -13.87 -14.52
C GLN A 67 -14.76 -13.70 -13.01
N PHE A 68 -15.85 -13.50 -12.25
CA PHE A 68 -15.81 -13.52 -10.80
C PHE A 68 -15.62 -14.96 -10.32
N LEU A 69 -14.61 -15.19 -9.49
CA LEU A 69 -14.22 -16.53 -9.09
C LEU A 69 -15.10 -17.07 -7.94
N ASN A 70 -15.23 -18.39 -7.87
CA ASN A 70 -15.88 -19.03 -6.73
C ASN A 70 -15.12 -18.74 -5.43
N ASN A 71 -15.87 -18.34 -4.40
CA ASN A 71 -15.35 -17.96 -3.08
C ASN A 71 -14.27 -16.86 -3.13
N GLN A 72 -14.33 -15.95 -4.12
CA GLN A 72 -13.28 -14.98 -4.38
C GLN A 72 -12.92 -14.13 -3.15
N VAL A 73 -13.91 -13.56 -2.46
CA VAL A 73 -13.70 -12.73 -1.26
C VAL A 73 -12.87 -13.46 -0.20
N SER A 74 -13.23 -14.71 0.12
CA SER A 74 -12.49 -15.52 1.10
C SER A 74 -11.06 -15.81 0.64
N ARG A 75 -10.86 -16.03 -0.67
CA ARG A 75 -9.54 -16.27 -1.25
C ARG A 75 -8.68 -15.01 -1.22
N GLU A 76 -9.24 -13.85 -1.56
CA GLU A 76 -8.57 -12.54 -1.51
C GLU A 76 -8.11 -12.21 -0.08
N ILE A 77 -9.00 -12.38 0.91
CA ILE A 77 -8.69 -12.20 2.32
C ILE A 77 -7.58 -13.16 2.76
N LYS A 78 -7.71 -14.45 2.44
CA LYS A 78 -6.69 -15.45 2.82
C LYS A 78 -5.33 -15.10 2.23
N PHE A 79 -5.29 -14.69 0.98
CA PHE A 79 -4.04 -14.36 0.29
C PHE A 79 -3.39 -13.10 0.89
N THR A 80 -4.20 -12.07 1.18
CA THR A 80 -3.74 -10.87 1.90
C THR A 80 -3.19 -11.21 3.29
N VAL A 81 -3.94 -11.99 4.07
CA VAL A 81 -3.55 -12.34 5.45
C VAL A 81 -2.22 -13.10 5.48
N GLN A 82 -2.00 -13.97 4.49
CA GLN A 82 -0.74 -14.68 4.33
C GLN A 82 0.40 -13.77 3.86
N ALA A 83 0.14 -12.77 3.00
CA ALA A 83 1.16 -11.93 2.41
C ALA A 83 1.70 -10.84 3.35
N LEU A 84 0.83 -10.20 4.15
CA LEU A 84 1.19 -9.04 4.99
C LEU A 84 2.40 -9.28 5.93
N PRO A 85 2.51 -10.42 6.65
CA PRO A 85 3.67 -10.68 7.50
C PRO A 85 4.98 -10.72 6.73
N TRP A 86 4.99 -11.31 5.54
CA TRP A 86 6.20 -11.38 4.71
C TRP A 86 6.58 -10.02 4.12
N MET A 87 5.59 -9.20 3.76
CA MET A 87 5.81 -7.81 3.34
C MET A 87 6.36 -6.97 4.49
N SER A 88 5.90 -7.22 5.72
CA SER A 88 6.29 -6.43 6.90
C SER A 88 7.77 -6.57 7.25
N ILE A 89 8.41 -7.70 6.96
CA ILE A 89 9.82 -7.95 7.32
C ILE A 89 10.76 -6.89 6.71
N PRO A 90 10.82 -6.72 5.37
CA PRO A 90 11.67 -5.69 4.78
C PRO A 90 11.17 -4.26 5.08
N THR A 91 9.87 -4.06 5.28
CA THR A 91 9.33 -2.76 5.70
C THR A 91 9.80 -2.37 7.10
N VAL A 92 9.82 -3.30 8.05
CA VAL A 92 10.33 -3.08 9.41
C VAL A 92 11.82 -2.76 9.39
N ALA A 93 12.60 -3.36 8.50
CA ALA A 93 14.00 -2.98 8.33
C ALA A 93 14.14 -1.49 7.96
N LEU A 94 13.29 -0.98 7.07
CA LEU A 94 13.26 0.45 6.72
C LEU A 94 12.80 1.31 7.91
N PHE A 95 11.75 0.90 8.63
CA PHE A 95 11.32 1.60 9.84
C PHE A 95 12.38 1.62 10.92
N LEU A 96 13.17 0.55 11.07
CA LEU A 96 14.27 0.53 12.01
C LEU A 96 15.35 1.53 11.59
N LEU A 97 15.73 1.59 10.31
CA LEU A 97 16.65 2.62 9.82
C LEU A 97 16.12 4.04 10.07
N GLU A 98 14.83 4.25 9.87
CA GLU A 98 14.15 5.51 10.18
C GLU A 98 14.29 5.87 11.67
N LEU A 99 14.01 4.93 12.60
CA LEU A 99 14.18 5.12 14.05
C LEU A 99 15.62 5.43 14.44
N ARG A 100 16.60 4.87 13.73
CA ARG A 100 18.03 5.07 13.98
C ARG A 100 18.56 6.37 13.37
N GLY A 101 17.68 7.24 12.84
CA GLY A 101 18.03 8.57 12.36
C GLY A 101 18.61 8.61 10.95
N TYR A 102 18.45 7.54 10.16
CA TYR A 102 18.91 7.54 8.76
C TYR A 102 17.93 8.21 7.79
N SER A 103 16.70 8.50 8.23
CA SER A 103 15.73 9.25 7.44
C SER A 103 15.89 10.77 7.65
N LYS A 104 15.32 11.54 6.74
CA LYS A 104 15.22 13.00 6.79
C LYS A 104 13.88 13.46 7.36
N LEU A 105 13.25 12.63 8.19
CA LEU A 105 12.01 13.00 8.85
C LEU A 105 12.27 14.05 9.94
N TYR A 106 11.41 15.06 9.99
CA TYR A 106 11.55 16.16 10.94
C TYR A 106 10.24 16.43 11.72
N ASP A 107 10.37 17.05 12.89
CA ASP A 107 9.27 17.33 13.82
C ASP A 107 8.73 18.77 13.73
N ASP A 108 9.57 19.73 13.33
CA ASP A 108 9.21 21.15 13.33
C ASP A 108 8.81 21.64 11.93
N ILE A 109 7.63 22.26 11.80
CA ILE A 109 7.15 22.79 10.50
C ILE A 109 7.90 24.07 10.09
N GLY A 110 8.50 24.80 11.03
CA GLY A 110 9.08 26.12 10.83
C GLY A 110 8.04 27.25 10.87
N GLU A 111 8.51 28.48 10.69
CA GLU A 111 7.67 29.68 10.76
C GLU A 111 6.79 29.87 9.51
N PHE A 112 5.58 30.40 9.72
CA PHE A 112 4.68 30.80 8.65
C PHE A 112 5.19 32.08 7.95
N PRO A 113 5.18 32.17 6.60
CA PRO A 113 4.58 31.23 5.64
C PRO A 113 5.53 30.16 5.09
N SER A 114 6.84 30.31 5.30
CA SER A 114 7.85 29.52 4.61
C SER A 114 7.80 28.03 4.94
N GLY A 115 7.63 27.66 6.21
CA GLY A 115 7.54 26.28 6.67
C GLY A 115 6.31 25.55 6.12
N TRP A 116 5.17 26.23 6.11
CA TRP A 116 3.92 25.71 5.55
C TRP A 116 3.98 25.53 4.04
N PHE A 117 4.62 26.47 3.33
CA PHE A 117 4.85 26.33 1.90
C PHE A 117 5.73 25.09 1.60
N GLN A 118 6.82 24.90 2.34
CA GLN A 118 7.66 23.71 2.22
C GLN A 118 6.89 22.41 2.52
N LEU A 119 5.99 22.43 3.51
CA LEU A 119 5.15 21.28 3.85
C LEU A 119 4.22 20.90 2.69
N ILE A 120 3.53 21.88 2.09
CA ILE A 120 2.64 21.66 0.94
C ILE A 120 3.43 21.12 -0.26
N VAL A 121 4.59 21.72 -0.56
CA VAL A 121 5.48 21.24 -1.63
C VAL A 121 5.95 19.80 -1.35
N SER A 122 6.24 19.46 -0.09
CA SER A 122 6.65 18.13 0.32
C SER A 122 5.53 17.09 0.13
N VAL A 123 4.26 17.46 0.38
CA VAL A 123 3.11 16.59 0.10
C VAL A 123 2.94 16.35 -1.39
N ILE A 124 2.97 17.41 -2.21
CA ILE A 124 2.81 17.29 -3.67
C ILE A 124 3.94 16.44 -4.27
N SER A 125 5.19 16.71 -3.84
CA SER A 125 6.35 15.94 -4.29
C SER A 125 6.33 14.49 -3.82
N PHE A 126 5.85 14.20 -2.60
CA PHE A 126 5.61 12.82 -2.15
C PHE A 126 4.62 12.09 -3.05
N LEU A 127 3.45 12.68 -3.31
CA LEU A 127 2.43 12.07 -4.17
C LEU A 127 2.96 11.82 -5.59
N PHE A 128 3.62 12.83 -6.18
CA PHE A 128 4.19 12.70 -7.51
C PHE A 128 5.30 11.64 -7.57
N PHE A 129 6.22 11.65 -6.60
CA PHE A 129 7.31 10.68 -6.54
C PHE A 129 6.79 9.25 -6.41
N THR A 130 5.83 9.05 -5.51
CA THR A 130 5.28 7.72 -5.24
C THR A 130 4.49 7.20 -6.44
N ASP A 131 3.58 7.98 -7.01
CA ASP A 131 2.82 7.60 -8.22
C ASP A 131 3.76 7.27 -9.39
N MET A 132 4.78 8.11 -9.64
CA MET A 132 5.72 7.86 -10.74
C MET A 132 6.62 6.66 -10.52
N LEU A 133 7.00 6.35 -9.28
CA LEU A 133 7.91 5.22 -9.02
C LEU A 133 7.15 3.89 -8.97
N ILE A 134 5.95 3.87 -8.38
CA ILE A 134 5.04 2.72 -8.47
C ILE A 134 4.77 2.43 -9.95
N TYR A 135 4.52 3.49 -10.74
CA TYR A 135 4.85 3.64 -12.16
C TYR A 135 5.61 2.49 -12.82
N TRP A 136 6.92 2.68 -12.66
CA TRP A 136 7.97 1.90 -13.27
C TRP A 136 8.13 0.55 -12.59
N ILE A 137 7.87 0.46 -11.28
CA ILE A 137 7.89 -0.80 -10.55
C ILE A 137 6.83 -1.74 -11.09
N HIS A 138 5.58 -1.29 -11.19
CA HIS A 138 4.47 -2.05 -11.73
C HIS A 138 4.71 -2.43 -13.20
N ARG A 139 5.17 -1.48 -14.03
CA ARG A 139 5.58 -1.78 -15.41
C ARG A 139 6.69 -2.84 -15.46
N GLY A 140 7.65 -2.80 -14.55
CA GLY A 140 8.71 -3.80 -14.40
C GLY A 140 8.17 -5.17 -13.95
N LEU A 141 7.18 -5.20 -13.07
CA LEU A 141 6.50 -6.42 -12.62
C LEU A 141 5.76 -7.13 -13.76
N HIS A 142 5.29 -6.38 -14.76
CA HIS A 142 4.73 -6.92 -16.01
C HIS A 142 5.77 -7.44 -17.00
N HIS A 143 7.07 -7.27 -16.75
CA HIS A 143 8.09 -7.83 -17.60
C HIS A 143 8.02 -9.37 -17.60
N ARG A 144 8.18 -10.00 -18.77
CA ARG A 144 7.95 -11.45 -18.99
C ARG A 144 8.64 -12.39 -17.98
N LEU A 145 9.82 -12.02 -17.51
CA LEU A 145 10.62 -12.82 -16.57
C LEU A 145 10.07 -12.77 -15.15
N VAL A 146 9.42 -11.66 -14.79
CA VAL A 146 8.96 -11.34 -13.44
C VAL A 146 7.48 -11.70 -13.29
N TYR A 147 6.67 -11.33 -14.28
CA TYR A 147 5.21 -11.45 -14.25
C TYR A 147 4.73 -12.83 -13.82
N LYS A 148 5.20 -13.89 -14.49
CA LYS A 148 4.73 -15.26 -14.25
C LYS A 148 4.92 -15.71 -12.79
N HIS A 149 5.96 -15.22 -12.13
CA HIS A 149 6.40 -15.71 -10.83
C HIS A 149 5.83 -14.90 -9.67
N ILE A 150 5.79 -13.57 -9.79
CA ILE A 150 5.40 -12.71 -8.66
C ILE A 150 4.16 -11.86 -8.90
N HIS A 151 3.91 -11.40 -10.13
CA HIS A 151 2.81 -10.46 -10.39
C HIS A 151 1.51 -11.13 -10.87
N LYS A 152 1.63 -12.27 -11.58
CA LYS A 152 0.49 -13.06 -12.05
C LYS A 152 -0.50 -13.43 -10.93
N PRO A 153 -0.07 -13.83 -9.71
CA PRO A 153 -0.99 -14.13 -8.62
C PRO A 153 -1.93 -12.97 -8.26
N HIS A 154 -1.48 -11.72 -8.38
CA HIS A 154 -2.33 -10.55 -8.17
C HIS A 154 -3.33 -10.37 -9.33
N HIS A 155 -2.90 -10.60 -10.58
CA HIS A 155 -3.74 -10.47 -11.77
C HIS A 155 -4.78 -11.59 -11.97
N ILE A 156 -4.88 -12.55 -11.05
CA ILE A 156 -5.95 -13.56 -11.13
C ILE A 156 -7.33 -12.99 -10.75
N TRP A 157 -7.35 -11.91 -9.97
CA TRP A 157 -8.55 -11.21 -9.51
C TRP A 157 -9.03 -10.22 -10.58
N LYS A 158 -9.61 -10.72 -11.68
CA LYS A 158 -10.02 -9.87 -12.81
C LYS A 158 -11.14 -8.88 -12.47
N ILE A 159 -12.04 -9.30 -11.60
CA ILE A 159 -13.12 -8.46 -11.05
C ILE A 159 -12.84 -8.38 -9.55
N PRO A 160 -11.84 -7.58 -9.12
CA PRO A 160 -11.40 -7.56 -7.73
C PRO A 160 -12.51 -7.01 -6.84
N THR A 161 -12.55 -7.47 -5.59
CA THR A 161 -13.22 -6.74 -4.52
C THR A 161 -12.20 -5.88 -3.75
N PRO A 162 -12.62 -4.97 -2.86
CA PRO A 162 -11.69 -4.21 -2.00
C PRO A 162 -10.73 -5.10 -1.20
N PHE A 163 -11.12 -6.34 -0.92
CA PHE A 163 -10.27 -7.33 -0.24
C PHE A 163 -9.10 -7.83 -1.09
N ALA A 164 -9.13 -7.65 -2.41
CA ALA A 164 -8.02 -7.98 -3.31
C ALA A 164 -6.85 -6.98 -3.23
N SER A 165 -7.07 -5.82 -2.60
CA SER A 165 -6.13 -4.70 -2.57
C SER A 165 -4.73 -5.01 -2.06
N HIS A 166 -4.58 -6.06 -1.25
CA HIS A 166 -3.32 -6.53 -0.69
C HIS A 166 -3.07 -8.02 -0.98
N ALA A 167 -3.84 -8.60 -1.90
CA ALA A 167 -3.73 -10.00 -2.31
C ALA A 167 -2.62 -10.17 -3.35
N PHE A 168 -1.38 -9.91 -2.95
CA PHE A 168 -0.17 -10.00 -3.78
C PHE A 168 0.75 -11.16 -3.37
N HIS A 169 1.69 -11.48 -4.26
CA HIS A 169 2.93 -12.10 -3.80
C HIS A 169 3.68 -11.11 -2.87
N PRO A 170 4.29 -11.53 -1.74
CA PRO A 170 4.90 -10.60 -0.80
C PRO A 170 5.94 -9.66 -1.41
N VAL A 171 6.79 -10.17 -2.31
CA VAL A 171 7.77 -9.35 -3.03
C VAL A 171 7.10 -8.31 -3.93
N ASP A 172 5.99 -8.65 -4.57
CA ASP A 172 5.24 -7.73 -5.41
C ASP A 172 4.65 -6.60 -4.56
N GLY A 173 3.93 -6.95 -3.49
CA GLY A 173 3.36 -5.97 -2.56
C GLY A 173 4.42 -5.06 -1.92
N PHE A 174 5.56 -5.63 -1.49
CA PHE A 174 6.66 -4.83 -0.92
C PHE A 174 7.28 -3.88 -1.96
N LEU A 175 7.51 -4.34 -3.19
CA LEU A 175 8.04 -3.48 -4.24
C LEU A 175 7.09 -2.33 -4.55
N GLN A 176 5.78 -2.58 -4.63
CA GLN A 176 4.80 -1.52 -4.85
C GLN A 176 4.68 -0.56 -3.66
N SER A 177 4.89 -1.00 -2.41
CA SER A 177 4.88 -0.11 -1.24
C SER A 177 6.21 0.63 -1.02
N LEU A 178 7.30 0.17 -1.63
CA LEU A 178 8.65 0.69 -1.42
C LEU A 178 8.78 2.21 -1.61
N PRO A 179 8.17 2.84 -2.64
CA PRO A 179 8.28 4.28 -2.87
C PRO A 179 7.88 5.14 -1.67
N TYR A 180 6.84 4.72 -0.94
CA TYR A 180 6.38 5.42 0.27
C TYR A 180 7.42 5.39 1.38
N HIS A 181 8.18 4.29 1.49
CA HIS A 181 9.15 4.11 2.56
C HIS A 181 10.52 4.72 2.24
N ILE A 182 10.93 4.76 0.97
CA ILE A 182 12.24 5.33 0.61
C ILE A 182 12.21 6.86 0.48
N TYR A 183 11.04 7.45 0.21
CA TYR A 183 10.89 8.90 0.07
C TYR A 183 11.55 9.69 1.21
N PRO A 184 11.24 9.40 2.50
CA PRO A 184 11.83 10.15 3.62
C PRO A 184 13.34 9.95 3.78
N PHE A 185 13.97 8.98 3.10
CA PHE A 185 15.44 8.85 3.10
C PHE A 185 16.11 9.75 2.06
N ILE A 186 15.35 10.18 1.05
CA ILE A 186 15.85 11.01 -0.05
C ILE A 186 15.49 12.47 0.17
N PHE A 187 14.24 12.74 0.57
CA PHE A 187 13.67 14.07 0.73
C PHE A 187 13.21 14.32 2.17
N PRO A 188 13.31 15.56 2.67
CA PRO A 188 12.76 15.92 3.97
C PRO A 188 11.23 15.81 3.97
N LEU A 189 10.66 15.30 5.06
CA LEU A 189 9.22 15.20 5.23
C LEU A 189 8.84 15.28 6.71
N HIS A 190 7.79 16.02 7.04
CA HIS A 190 7.31 16.14 8.41
C HIS A 190 6.72 14.80 8.90
N LYS A 191 7.10 14.34 10.10
CA LYS A 191 6.73 12.99 10.62
C LYS A 191 5.22 12.74 10.67
N VAL A 192 4.45 13.70 11.18
CA VAL A 192 2.98 13.54 11.28
C VAL A 192 2.33 13.51 9.90
N VAL A 193 2.86 14.29 8.96
CA VAL A 193 2.37 14.29 7.58
C VAL A 193 2.72 12.98 6.88
N TYR A 194 3.93 12.45 7.12
CA TYR A 194 4.32 11.14 6.63
C TYR A 194 3.36 10.03 7.12
N LEU A 195 3.02 10.01 8.42
CA LEU A 195 2.05 9.05 8.95
C LEU A 195 0.65 9.23 8.38
N GLY A 196 0.19 10.48 8.22
CA GLY A 196 -1.10 10.78 7.59
C GLY A 196 -1.16 10.31 6.13
N LEU A 197 -0.08 10.57 5.36
CA LEU A 197 0.06 10.12 3.99
C LEU A 197 0.12 8.59 3.91
N TYR A 198 0.82 7.92 4.83
CA TYR A 198 0.85 6.46 4.91
C TYR A 198 -0.56 5.86 5.06
N ILE A 199 -1.40 6.43 5.92
CA ILE A 199 -2.80 5.99 6.06
C ILE A 199 -3.59 6.30 4.78
N LEU A 200 -3.43 7.50 4.22
CA LEU A 200 -4.12 7.92 3.00
C LEU A 200 -3.84 6.99 1.82
N VAL A 201 -2.58 6.62 1.58
CA VAL A 201 -2.21 5.75 0.45
C VAL A 201 -2.73 4.33 0.62
N ASN A 202 -2.87 3.84 1.85
CA ASN A 202 -3.49 2.54 2.12
C ASN A 202 -5.00 2.58 1.84
N ILE A 203 -5.70 3.64 2.24
CA ILE A 203 -7.11 3.86 1.88
C ILE A 203 -7.26 3.93 0.36
N TRP A 204 -6.39 4.70 -0.30
CA TRP A 204 -6.35 4.80 -1.76
C TRP A 204 -6.15 3.43 -2.42
N THR A 205 -5.17 2.66 -1.95
CA THR A 205 -4.89 1.29 -2.43
C THR A 205 -6.13 0.38 -2.34
N ILE A 206 -6.96 0.54 -1.32
CA ILE A 206 -8.21 -0.21 -1.21
C ILE A 206 -9.26 0.31 -2.21
N SER A 207 -9.41 1.63 -2.31
CA SER A 207 -10.39 2.25 -3.23
C SER A 207 -10.14 1.91 -4.68
N ILE A 208 -8.89 1.77 -5.13
CA ILE A 208 -8.64 1.42 -6.54
C ILE A 208 -9.03 -0.02 -6.91
N HIS A 209 -9.42 -0.85 -5.93
CA HIS A 209 -9.86 -2.24 -6.10
C HIS A 209 -11.37 -2.45 -5.87
N ASP A 210 -12.13 -1.39 -5.61
CA ASP A 210 -13.57 -1.49 -5.37
C ASP A 210 -14.42 -1.49 -6.66
N GLY A 211 -13.78 -1.39 -7.82
CA GLY A 211 -14.46 -1.35 -9.11
C GLY A 211 -15.41 -0.15 -9.28
N ASP A 212 -15.37 0.83 -8.37
CA ASP A 212 -16.24 2.00 -8.31
C ASP A 212 -15.73 3.19 -9.13
N PHE A 213 -14.76 2.98 -10.03
CA PHE A 213 -14.51 3.90 -11.15
C PHE A 213 -15.67 3.88 -12.19
N ARG A 214 -16.89 3.72 -11.69
CA ARG A 214 -18.15 3.47 -12.35
C ARG A 214 -18.59 4.70 -13.14
N LYS A 215 -18.86 4.41 -14.42
CA LYS A 215 -19.99 4.95 -15.20
C LYS A 215 -19.85 6.33 -15.85
N GLU A 216 -18.69 6.63 -16.44
CA GLU A 216 -18.79 7.26 -17.75
C GLU A 216 -18.70 6.18 -18.81
N LYS A 217 -19.69 6.17 -19.72
CA LYS A 217 -19.56 5.51 -21.02
C LYS A 217 -18.13 5.70 -21.49
N MET A 218 -17.50 4.67 -22.06
CA MET A 218 -16.26 4.81 -22.84
C MET A 218 -16.42 5.99 -23.83
N VAL A 219 -16.08 7.20 -23.40
CA VAL A 219 -15.90 8.37 -24.25
C VAL A 219 -14.39 8.46 -24.41
N PRO A 220 -13.86 8.18 -25.61
CA PRO A 220 -12.42 8.30 -25.84
C PRO A 220 -12.00 9.75 -25.56
N GLY A 221 -11.10 9.98 -24.60
CA GLY A 221 -10.28 11.19 -24.56
C GLY A 221 -10.57 12.27 -23.51
N LYS A 222 -11.26 11.99 -22.39
CA LYS A 222 -11.28 12.92 -21.24
C LYS A 222 -11.12 12.17 -19.91
N PHE A 223 -9.96 12.28 -19.29
CA PHE A 223 -9.77 11.92 -17.87
C PHE A 223 -8.80 12.90 -17.19
N LEU A 224 -9.13 13.25 -15.95
CA LEU A 224 -8.45 14.21 -15.08
C LEU A 224 -7.10 13.63 -14.61
N TRP A 225 -6.04 14.43 -14.75
CA TRP A 225 -4.61 14.10 -14.61
C TRP A 225 -4.11 13.86 -13.16
N ILE A 226 -4.86 13.21 -12.26
CA ILE A 226 -4.46 13.17 -10.82
C ILE A 226 -3.80 11.87 -10.36
N SER A 227 -3.87 10.76 -11.09
CA SER A 227 -2.99 9.61 -10.84
C SER A 227 -2.70 8.88 -12.14
N LEU A 228 -1.43 8.79 -12.49
CA LEU A 228 -0.97 8.05 -13.66
C LEU A 228 -0.75 6.59 -13.26
N GLU A 229 -1.73 5.92 -12.63
CA GLU A 229 -1.57 4.47 -12.45
C GLU A 229 -2.78 3.53 -12.23
N VAL A 230 -2.51 2.30 -12.67
CA VAL A 230 -3.07 0.96 -12.39
C VAL A 230 -4.16 0.44 -13.33
N VAL A 231 -5.10 1.25 -13.80
CA VAL A 231 -6.22 0.69 -14.62
C VAL A 231 -5.85 0.43 -16.09
N HIS A 232 -4.78 1.03 -16.63
CA HIS A 232 -4.58 1.15 -18.09
C HIS A 232 -3.17 0.82 -18.63
N ILE A 233 -2.42 -0.11 -18.04
CA ILE A 233 -1.31 -0.74 -18.79
C ILE A 233 -1.91 -1.93 -19.59
N PRO A 234 -2.23 -1.77 -20.89
CA PRO A 234 -2.59 -2.92 -21.71
C PRO A 234 -1.41 -3.90 -21.71
N CYS A 235 -1.69 -5.14 -21.36
CA CYS A 235 -0.74 -6.24 -21.49
C CYS A 235 -0.14 -6.21 -22.91
N PRO A 236 1.20 -6.16 -23.07
CA PRO A 236 1.82 -6.11 -24.38
C PRO A 236 1.31 -7.29 -25.21
N HIS A 237 0.83 -7.02 -26.42
CA HIS A 237 0.14 -7.93 -27.34
C HIS A 237 0.79 -9.31 -27.60
N SER A 238 1.98 -9.58 -27.08
CA SER A 238 2.71 -10.85 -27.16
C SER A 238 2.23 -11.97 -26.21
N PHE A 239 1.34 -11.71 -25.25
CA PHE A 239 0.81 -12.72 -24.32
C PHE A 239 -0.70 -13.00 -24.49
N ARG A 240 -1.20 -13.05 -25.74
CA ARG A 240 -2.48 -13.73 -26.02
C ARG A 240 -2.32 -15.24 -25.85
N GLN A 241 -2.54 -15.75 -24.64
CA GLN A 241 -3.09 -17.11 -24.51
C GLN A 241 -4.59 -17.02 -24.77
N ASN A 242 -4.99 -17.36 -26.00
CA ASN A 242 -6.30 -17.87 -26.41
C ASN A 242 -7.51 -17.55 -25.51
N SER A 243 -7.94 -16.30 -25.47
CA SER A 243 -9.33 -15.96 -25.20
C SER A 243 -9.96 -15.41 -26.48
N VAL A 244 -10.40 -16.33 -27.32
CA VAL A 244 -11.31 -16.06 -28.45
C VAL A 244 -12.62 -15.58 -27.85
N ILE A 245 -12.94 -14.29 -27.97
CA ILE A 245 -14.30 -13.79 -27.78
C ILE A 245 -14.51 -12.63 -28.75
N TRP A 246 -15.16 -12.92 -29.87
CA TRP A 246 -16.25 -12.14 -30.50
C TRP A 246 -16.96 -13.06 -31.49
N PRO A 247 -18.27 -13.38 -31.33
CA PRO A 247 -19.13 -13.55 -32.49
C PRO A 247 -19.61 -12.17 -32.97
N THR A 248 -19.82 -12.10 -34.28
CA THR A 248 -20.26 -10.97 -35.14
C THR A 248 -21.28 -10.02 -34.53
#